data_AF-A0A1V4RDL8-F1
#
_entry.id   AF-A0A1V4RDL8-F1
#
_cell.length_a   1.000
_cell.length_b   1.000
_cell.length_c   1.000
_cell.angle_alpha   90.00
_cell.angle_beta   90.00
_cell.angle_gamma   90.00
#
_symmetry.space_group_name_H-M   'P 1'
#
loop_
_entity.id
_entity.type
_entity.pdbx_description
1 polymer ?
#
loop_
_entity_poly.entity_id
_entity_poly.type
_entity_poly.pdbx_seq_one_letter_code
_entity_poly.pdbx_strand_id
1 'polypeptide(L)' 'SDKDKNGKEAESASKEMEAIRTQEAKKNFDIASFYEKQNRFRSALVYYRIVADKYGDTSFAEMSRRKIKILKEVVE' A
#
# COMPACT_ATOMS: atom_id res chain seq x y z
N SER A 1 5.23 12.09 -36.54
CA SER A 1 6.21 12.41 -35.49
C SER A 1 6.31 11.24 -34.53
N ASP A 2 7.38 10.44 -34.63
CA ASP A 2 7.60 9.27 -33.77
C ASP A 2 7.84 9.62 -32.30
N LYS A 3 8.17 10.90 -32.02
CA LYS A 3 8.32 11.46 -30.67
C LYS A 3 7.04 11.42 -29.82
N ASP A 4 5.86 11.52 -30.45
CA ASP A 4 4.58 11.62 -29.74
C ASP A 4 3.97 10.24 -29.42
N LYS A 5 4.40 9.17 -30.10
CA LYS A 5 3.95 7.79 -29.82
C LYS A 5 4.65 7.21 -28.60
N ASN A 6 5.96 7.42 -28.50
CA ASN A 6 6.78 6.88 -27.40
C ASN A 6 6.39 7.46 -26.03
N GLY A 7 5.96 8.72 -25.98
CA GLY A 7 5.47 9.36 -24.74
C GLY A 7 4.12 8.81 -24.25
N LYS A 8 3.21 8.49 -25.18
CA LYS A 8 1.89 7.92 -24.84
C LYS A 8 1.97 6.47 -24.36
N GLU A 9 2.88 5.68 -24.94
CA GLU A 9 3.13 4.30 -24.51
C GLU A 9 3.75 4.25 -23.11
N ALA A 10 4.71 5.14 -22.81
CA ALA A 10 5.29 5.26 -21.48
C ALA A 10 4.26 5.70 -20.41
N GLU A 11 3.37 6.64 -20.73
CA GLU A 11 2.31 7.09 -19.82
C GLU A 11 1.25 6.00 -19.57
N SER A 12 0.95 5.18 -20.58
CA SER A 12 0.04 4.04 -20.41
C SER A 12 0.64 2.99 -19.49
N ALA A 13 1.92 2.65 -19.69
CA ALA A 13 2.63 1.69 -18.85
C ALA A 13 2.75 2.19 -17.39
N SER A 14 2.99 3.48 -17.17
CA SER A 14 3.05 4.04 -15.81
C SER A 14 1.71 3.94 -15.09
N LYS A 15 0.60 4.24 -15.77
CA LYS A 15 -0.76 4.11 -15.20
C LYS A 15 -1.11 2.67 -14.84
N GLU A 16 -0.72 1.71 -15.68
CA GLU A 16 -0.94 0.29 -15.41
C GLU A 16 -0.11 -0.17 -14.19
N MET A 17 1.14 0.27 -14.08
CA MET A 17 1.98 0.02 -12.91
C MET A 17 1.38 0.63 -11.63
N GLU A 18 0.87 1.86 -11.68
CA GLU A 18 0.19 2.51 -10.56
C GLU A 18 -1.04 1.71 -10.10
N ALA A 19 -1.84 1.21 -11.05
CA ALA A 19 -3.01 0.38 -10.75
C ALA A 19 -2.61 -0.95 -10.08
N ILE A 20 -1.60 -1.64 -10.61
CA ILE A 20 -1.08 -2.89 -10.02
C ILE A 20 -0.55 -2.66 -8.61
N ARG A 21 0.25 -1.60 -8.42
CA ARG A 21 0.79 -1.26 -7.09
C ARG A 21 -0.31 -0.91 -6.11
N THR A 22 -1.34 -0.19 -6.54
CA THR A 22 -2.51 0.14 -5.72
C THR A 22 -3.27 -1.12 -5.31
N GLN A 23 -3.45 -2.09 -6.23
CA GLN A 23 -4.10 -3.36 -5.94
C GLN A 23 -3.32 -4.20 -4.92
N GLU A 24 -1.99 -4.29 -5.07
CA GLU A 24 -1.14 -5.02 -4.12
C GLU A 24 -1.07 -4.34 -2.75
N ALA A 25 -1.06 -3.00 -2.71
CA ALA A 25 -1.16 -2.23 -1.49
C ALA A 25 -2.48 -2.51 -0.76
N LYS A 26 -3.60 -2.48 -1.50
CA LYS A 26 -4.92 -2.81 -0.96
C LYS A 26 -4.98 -4.22 -0.38
N LYS A 27 -4.47 -5.23 -1.11
CA LYS A 27 -4.47 -6.62 -0.65
C LYS A 27 -3.73 -6.78 0.69
N ASN A 28 -2.54 -6.19 0.81
CA ASN A 28 -1.77 -6.25 2.06
C ASN A 28 -2.46 -5.46 3.19
N PHE A 29 -3.08 -4.33 2.87
CA PHE A 29 -3.87 -3.55 3.82
C PHE A 29 -5.06 -4.34 4.36
N ASP A 30 -5.78 -5.06 3.49
CA ASP A 30 -6.94 -5.88 3.87
C ASP A 30 -6.52 -7.04 4.80
N ILE A 31 -5.35 -7.65 4.56
CA ILE A 31 -4.78 -8.68 5.46
C ILE A 31 -4.40 -8.06 6.82
N ALA A 32 -3.79 -6.86 6.83
CA ALA A 32 -3.49 -6.16 8.07
C ALA A 32 -4.75 -5.87 8.89
N SER A 33 -5.79 -5.36 8.22
CA SER A 33 -7.12 -5.07 8.81
C SER A 33 -7.80 -6.34 9.34
N PHE A 34 -7.67 -7.47 8.64
CA PHE A 34 -8.18 -8.77 9.10
C PHE A 34 -7.54 -9.22 10.42
N TYR A 35 -6.22 -9.06 10.57
CA TYR A 35 -5.54 -9.35 11.83
C TYR A 35 -5.88 -8.33 12.93
N GLU A 36 -5.98 -7.04 12.58
CA GLU A 36 -6.37 -5.98 13.51
C GLU A 36 -7.75 -6.26 14.13
N LYS A 37 -8.74 -6.62 13.31
CA LYS A 37 -10.10 -6.97 13.76
C LYS A 37 -10.15 -8.18 14.70
N GLN A 38 -9.15 -9.04 14.67
CA GLN A 38 -9.01 -10.18 15.58
C GLN A 38 -8.14 -9.87 16.80
N ASN A 39 -7.83 -8.60 17.06
CA ASN A 39 -6.90 -8.14 18.10
C ASN A 39 -5.48 -8.72 17.97
N ARG A 40 -5.10 -9.25 16.80
CA ARG A 40 -3.77 -9.77 16.52
C ARG A 40 -2.84 -8.63 16.06
N PHE A 41 -2.66 -7.64 16.93
CA PHE A 41 -2.01 -6.36 16.58
C PHE A 41 -0.57 -6.50 16.09
N ARG A 42 0.22 -7.42 16.67
CA ARG A 42 1.59 -7.70 16.19
C ARG A 42 1.60 -8.22 14.75
N SER A 43 0.65 -9.07 14.38
CA SER A 43 0.49 -9.56 13.00
C SER A 43 0.00 -8.44 12.07
N ALA A 44 -0.98 -7.64 12.51
CA ALA A 44 -1.46 -6.49 11.75
C ALA A 44 -0.33 -5.49 11.42
N LEU A 45 0.54 -5.21 12.40
CA LEU A 45 1.70 -4.33 12.23
C LEU A 45 2.68 -4.81 11.15
N VAL A 46 2.85 -6.13 10.96
CA VAL A 46 3.72 -6.66 9.90
C VAL A 46 3.17 -6.27 8.53
N TYR A 47 1.88 -6.50 8.29
CA TYR A 47 1.27 -6.21 7.00
C TYR A 47 1.11 -4.71 6.73
N TYR A 48 0.76 -3.90 7.74
CA TYR A 48 0.74 -2.45 7.55
C TYR A 48 2.14 -1.89 7.21
N ARG A 49 3.23 -2.44 7.79
CA ARG A 49 4.60 -2.04 7.42
C ARG A 49 4.93 -2.41 5.98
N ILE A 50 4.55 -3.60 5.53
CA ILE A 50 4.71 -3.99 4.11
C ILE A 50 4.06 -2.94 3.20
N VAL A 51 2.85 -2.49 3.53
CA VAL A 51 2.15 -1.47 2.72
C VAL A 51 2.89 -0.13 2.76
N ALA A 52 3.25 0.34 3.95
CA ALA A 52 3.93 1.62 4.13
C ALA A 52 5.29 1.69 3.43
N ASP A 53 6.06 0.59 3.47
CA ASP A 53 7.43 0.54 2.99
C ASP A 53 7.51 0.25 1.49
N LYS A 54 6.68 -0.67 0.98
CA LYS A 54 6.76 -1.12 -0.43
C LYS A 54 5.86 -0.34 -1.39
N TYR A 55 4.77 0.24 -0.90
CA TYR A 55 3.76 0.92 -1.73
C TYR A 55 3.55 2.38 -1.30
N GLY A 56 4.64 3.06 -0.95
CA GLY A 56 4.66 4.41 -0.38
C GLY A 56 3.96 5.49 -1.21
N ASP A 57 3.84 5.25 -2.52
CA ASP A 57 3.16 6.04 -3.56
C ASP A 57 1.63 5.88 -3.58
N THR A 58 1.08 4.92 -2.83
CA THR A 58 -0.36 4.64 -2.77
C THR A 58 -1.02 5.30 -1.56
N SER A 59 -2.32 5.60 -1.65
CA SER A 59 -3.11 6.08 -0.52
C SER A 59 -3.14 5.09 0.67
N PHE A 60 -3.06 3.78 0.38
CA PHE A 60 -3.00 2.73 1.40
C PHE A 60 -1.73 2.82 2.26
N ALA A 61 -0.62 3.32 1.74
CA ALA A 61 0.59 3.52 2.55
C ALA A 61 0.41 4.61 3.60
N GLU A 62 -0.26 5.71 3.24
CA GLU A 62 -0.58 6.76 4.21
C GLU A 62 -1.54 6.24 5.30
N MET A 63 -2.59 5.52 4.90
CA MET A 63 -3.50 4.87 5.86
C MET A 63 -2.77 3.90 6.78
N SER A 64 -1.84 3.10 6.22
CA SER A 64 -1.04 2.14 6.99
C SER A 64 -0.10 2.81 7.98
N ARG A 65 0.54 3.94 7.62
CA ARG A 65 1.38 4.71 8.54
C ARG A 65 0.58 5.21 9.75
N ARG A 66 -0.65 5.68 9.54
CA ARG A 66 -1.55 6.10 10.64
C ARG A 66 -1.91 4.91 11.53
N LYS A 67 -2.28 3.77 10.93
CA LYS A 67 -2.58 2.54 11.67
C LYS A 67 -1.40 2.03 12.49
N ILE A 68 -0.18 2.06 11.95
CA ILE A 68 1.04 1.67 12.67
C ILE A 68 1.24 2.52 13.91
N LYS A 69 1.05 3.85 13.82
CA LYS A 69 1.20 4.74 14.97
C LYS A 69 0.21 4.34 16.09
N ILE A 70 -1.07 4.20 15.75
CA ILE A 70 -2.13 3.82 16.70
C ILE A 70 -1.83 2.46 17.33
N LEU A 71 -1.50 1.45 16.53
CA LEU A 71 -1.31 0.09 17.04
C LEU A 71 -0.04 -0.10 17.87
N LYS A 72 0.99 0.73 17.66
CA LYS A 72 2.18 0.71 18.53
C LYS A 72 1.82 1.14 19.95
N GLU A 73 1.00 2.17 20.11
CA GLU A 73 0.53 2.66 21.41
C GLU A 73 -0.34 1.63 22.16
N VAL A 74 -0.93 0.65 21.45
CA VAL A 74 -1.74 -0.43 22.04
C VAL A 74 -0.91 -1.66 22.43
N VAL A 75 0.25 -1.86 21.78
CA VAL A 75 1.10 -3.06 21.98
C VAL A 75 2.21 -2.81 23.00
N GLU A 76 2.58 -1.55 23.23
CA GLU A 76 3.43 -1.09 24.33
C GLU A 76 2.68 -1.13 25.67
#